data_AF-A0A3N5QI72-F1
#
_entry.id   AF-A0A3N5QI72-F1
#
_cell.length_a   1.000
_cell.length_b   1.000
_cell.length_c   1.000
_cell.angle_alpha   90.00
_cell.angle_beta   90.00
_cell.angle_gamma   90.00
#
_symmetry.space_group_name_H-M   'P 1'
#
loop_
_entity.id
_entity.type
_entity.pdbx_description
1 polymer ?
#
loop_
_entity_poly.entity_id
_entity_poly.type
_entity_poly.pdbx_seq_one_letter_code
_entity_poly.pdbx_strand_id
1 'polypeptide(L)'
;MSEILPPRGYKKEDTEKRKKWLEKKTGFHLNETGPDNPEDFKGIIENHVGYMHLPLAIAGPLLINGTYAKGELYIPLCTLEGTLTMSMTRGLFLTHLSGGIKTNHIKQELSRSPIFIFNDVDKNKPFISWISENFETIKREAESTTHHGKLLRIDKYPSQNSVILDFVYDTGEASGQNMVTIATHKACKYINEN
;
A
#
# COMPACT_ATOMS: atom_id res chain seq x y z
N MET A 1 2.30 32.60 14.16
CA MET A 1 2.45 31.30 13.46
C MET A 1 1.12 30.60 13.19
N SER A 2 0.11 30.71 14.06
CA SER A 2 -1.19 30.02 13.90
C SER A 2 -2.00 30.45 12.67
N GLU A 3 -1.86 31.68 12.17
CA GLU A 3 -2.62 32.12 10.99
C GLU A 3 -2.06 31.63 9.64
N ILE A 4 -0.86 31.06 9.61
CA ILE A 4 -0.21 30.60 8.37
C ILE A 4 -0.52 29.13 8.08
N LEU A 5 -0.77 28.34 9.12
CA LEU A 5 -0.99 26.89 9.01
C LEU A 5 -2.47 26.54 9.19
N PRO A 6 -2.96 25.44 8.58
CA PRO A 6 -4.29 24.92 8.85
C PRO A 6 -4.47 24.60 10.35
N PRO A 7 -5.64 24.93 10.93
CA PRO A 7 -6.01 24.47 12.26
C PRO A 7 -5.90 22.94 12.41
N ARG A 8 -5.36 22.50 13.55
CA ARG A 8 -5.15 21.08 13.86
C ARG A 8 -6.39 20.45 14.49
N GLY A 9 -6.43 19.13 14.47
CA GLY A 9 -7.45 18.31 15.12
C GLY A 9 -8.26 17.48 14.14
N TYR A 10 -9.06 16.57 14.70
CA TYR A 10 -9.85 15.58 13.97
C TYR A 10 -11.34 15.68 14.26
N LYS A 11 -11.75 16.54 15.20
CA LYS A 11 -13.17 16.70 15.51
C LYS A 11 -13.88 17.39 14.36
N LYS A 12 -15.21 17.27 14.33
CA LYS A 12 -16.06 17.99 13.37
C LYS A 12 -15.81 19.50 13.40
N GLU A 13 -15.68 20.06 14.60
CA GLU A 13 -15.34 21.48 14.80
C GLU A 13 -13.99 21.88 14.20
N ASP A 14 -13.00 20.99 14.20
CA ASP A 14 -11.67 21.27 13.66
C ASP A 14 -11.69 21.30 12.13
N THR A 15 -12.50 20.43 11.52
CA THR A 15 -12.80 20.47 10.08
C THR A 15 -13.44 21.80 9.71
N GLU A 16 -14.45 22.26 10.46
CA GLU A 16 -15.12 23.54 10.20
C GLU A 16 -14.19 24.75 10.42
N LYS A 17 -13.32 24.72 11.43
CA LYS A 17 -12.28 25.74 11.63
C LYS A 17 -11.34 25.79 10.43
N ARG A 18 -10.92 24.64 9.89
CA ARG A 18 -10.07 24.58 8.69
C ARG A 18 -10.77 25.14 7.45
N LYS A 19 -12.05 24.82 7.22
CA LYS A 19 -12.84 25.38 6.11
C LYS A 19 -12.90 26.91 6.18
N LYS A 20 -13.27 27.47 7.34
CA LYS A 20 -13.33 28.93 7.56
C LYS A 20 -11.96 29.59 7.39
N TRP A 21 -10.91 28.94 7.87
CA TRP A 21 -9.54 29.42 7.69
C TRP A 21 -9.15 29.44 6.21
N LEU A 22 -9.47 28.39 5.44
CA LEU A 22 -9.18 28.30 4.01
C LEU A 22 -9.95 29.37 3.22
N GLU A 23 -11.22 29.56 3.53
CA GLU A 23 -12.06 30.60 2.92
C GLU A 23 -11.50 32.01 3.18
N LYS A 24 -11.13 32.34 4.43
CA LYS A 24 -10.49 33.63 4.76
C LYS A 24 -9.20 33.87 3.95
N LYS A 25 -8.45 32.81 3.62
CA LYS A 25 -7.18 32.90 2.90
C LYS A 25 -7.33 33.00 1.39
N THR A 26 -8.32 32.32 0.83
CA THR A 26 -8.43 32.10 -0.62
C THR A 26 -9.66 32.76 -1.25
N GLY A 27 -10.64 33.16 -0.44
CA GLY A 27 -11.97 33.56 -0.90
C GLY A 27 -12.83 32.40 -1.42
N PHE A 28 -12.31 31.16 -1.42
CA PHE A 28 -13.03 29.99 -1.89
C PHE A 28 -13.85 29.35 -0.76
N HIS A 29 -15.16 29.21 -0.99
CA HIS A 29 -16.08 28.58 -0.06
C HIS A 29 -16.31 27.12 -0.45
N LEU A 30 -15.88 26.18 0.40
CA LEU A 30 -16.03 24.75 0.16
C LEU A 30 -17.40 24.24 0.66
N ASN A 31 -18.35 24.12 -0.26
CA ASN A 31 -19.68 23.55 -0.03
C ASN A 31 -19.67 22.04 -0.26
N GLU A 32 -19.28 21.25 0.74
CA GLU A 32 -19.38 19.79 0.67
C GLU A 32 -20.00 19.17 1.91
N THR A 33 -20.81 18.14 1.65
CA THR A 33 -21.41 17.23 2.63
C THR A 33 -20.72 15.88 2.53
N GLY A 34 -19.98 15.48 3.55
CA GLY A 34 -19.58 14.08 3.72
C GLY A 34 -19.68 13.68 5.18
N PRO A 35 -19.29 12.44 5.53
CA PRO A 35 -19.83 11.75 6.68
C PRO A 35 -19.71 12.55 7.97
N ASP A 36 -20.71 12.36 8.83
CA ASP A 36 -20.94 13.18 10.01
C ASP A 36 -19.81 13.13 11.05
N ASN A 37 -18.90 12.16 10.94
CA ASN A 37 -17.86 11.82 11.91
C ASN A 37 -16.42 11.90 11.35
N PRO A 38 -15.82 13.11 11.24
CA PRO A 38 -14.43 13.27 10.82
C PRO A 38 -13.39 12.56 11.71
N GLU A 39 -13.76 12.19 12.94
CA GLU A 39 -12.89 11.49 13.89
C GLU A 39 -12.51 10.08 13.43
N ASP A 40 -13.39 9.44 12.65
CA ASP A 40 -13.16 8.09 12.11
C ASP A 40 -11.99 8.05 11.11
N PHE A 41 -11.57 9.20 10.59
CA PHE A 41 -10.46 9.31 9.63
C PHE A 41 -9.10 9.53 10.27
N LYS A 42 -9.00 9.45 11.60
CA LYS A 42 -7.73 9.54 12.29
C LYS A 42 -6.78 8.42 11.87
N GLY A 43 -5.62 8.78 11.34
CA GLY A 43 -4.65 7.84 10.77
C GLY A 43 -4.89 7.51 9.29
N ILE A 44 -5.92 8.09 8.67
CA ILE A 44 -6.21 7.99 7.23
C ILE A 44 -5.82 9.28 6.51
N ILE A 45 -6.22 10.45 7.04
CA ILE A 45 -5.93 11.75 6.44
C ILE A 45 -5.76 12.86 7.50
N GLU A 46 -4.77 13.73 7.29
CA GLU A 46 -4.57 14.95 8.08
C GLU A 46 -5.23 16.17 7.42
N ASN A 47 -5.47 17.22 8.20
CA ASN A 47 -6.01 18.49 7.67
C ASN A 47 -7.33 18.35 6.88
N HIS A 48 -8.16 17.37 7.25
CA HIS A 48 -9.45 17.07 6.62
C HIS A 48 -10.39 18.29 6.50
N VAL A 49 -10.90 18.54 5.29
CA VAL A 49 -11.83 19.66 5.00
C VAL A 49 -13.14 19.21 4.33
N GLY A 50 -13.29 17.95 3.95
CA GLY A 50 -14.42 17.49 3.15
C GLY A 50 -14.11 16.21 2.39
N TYR A 51 -14.99 15.88 1.44
CA TYR A 51 -14.98 14.60 0.74
C TYR A 51 -15.47 14.78 -0.69
N MET A 52 -14.76 14.14 -1.61
CA MET A 52 -15.20 14.07 -3.00
C MET A 52 -16.22 12.94 -3.18
N HIS A 53 -17.42 13.28 -3.65
CA HIS A 53 -18.39 12.29 -4.10
C HIS A 53 -17.92 11.66 -5.41
N LEU A 54 -17.84 10.34 -5.45
CA LEU A 54 -17.52 9.58 -6.65
C LEU A 54 -18.70 8.67 -7.04
N PRO A 55 -19.15 8.67 -8.30
CA PRO A 55 -20.20 7.77 -8.77
C PRO A 55 -19.81 6.30 -8.59
N LEU A 56 -20.77 5.51 -8.12
CA LEU A 56 -20.65 4.07 -7.94
C LEU A 56 -21.45 3.35 -9.02
N ALA A 57 -20.89 2.25 -9.52
CA ALA A 57 -21.49 1.41 -10.53
C ALA A 57 -21.21 -0.07 -10.24
N ILE A 58 -21.95 -0.97 -10.90
CA ILE A 58 -21.77 -2.43 -10.80
C ILE A 58 -21.58 -2.99 -12.21
N ALA A 59 -20.58 -3.86 -12.39
CA ALA A 59 -20.37 -4.62 -13.62
C ALA A 59 -20.51 -6.12 -13.38
N GLY A 60 -21.14 -6.85 -14.30
CA GLY A 60 -21.34 -8.29 -14.18
C GLY A 60 -22.34 -8.87 -15.19
N PRO A 61 -22.58 -10.19 -15.15
CA PRO A 61 -22.02 -11.16 -14.21
C PRO A 61 -20.59 -11.60 -14.57
N LEU A 62 -19.71 -11.75 -13.57
CA LEU A 62 -18.43 -12.45 -13.70
C LEU A 62 -18.59 -13.89 -13.23
N LEU A 63 -18.51 -14.87 -14.13
CA LEU A 63 -18.32 -16.27 -13.75
C LEU A 63 -16.83 -16.57 -13.66
N ILE A 64 -16.33 -16.91 -12.47
CA ILE A 64 -14.91 -17.18 -12.23
C ILE A 64 -14.69 -18.55 -11.57
N ASN A 65 -13.63 -19.23 -11.98
CA ASN A 65 -13.08 -20.40 -11.29
C ASN A 65 -11.60 -20.14 -11.00
N GLY A 66 -11.35 -19.48 -9.88
CA GLY A 66 -10.03 -19.08 -9.43
C GLY A 66 -9.52 -19.84 -8.20
N THR A 67 -8.29 -19.54 -7.80
CA THR A 67 -7.67 -20.09 -6.59
C THR A 67 -8.47 -19.75 -5.32
N TYR A 68 -8.91 -18.49 -5.18
CA TYR A 68 -9.62 -18.00 -4.00
C TYR A 68 -11.08 -17.61 -4.25
N ALA A 69 -11.43 -17.22 -5.48
CA ALA A 69 -12.79 -16.81 -5.85
C ALA A 69 -13.38 -17.81 -6.84
N LYS A 70 -14.57 -18.33 -6.54
CA LYS A 70 -15.30 -19.27 -7.39
C LYS A 70 -16.78 -18.92 -7.43
N GLY A 71 -17.39 -19.06 -8.60
CA GLY A 71 -18.82 -18.81 -8.82
C GLY A 71 -19.09 -17.51 -9.57
N GLU A 72 -20.33 -17.04 -9.47
CA GLU A 72 -20.78 -15.81 -10.10
C GLU A 72 -20.64 -14.62 -9.15
N LEU A 73 -20.03 -13.53 -9.61
CA LEU A 73 -19.77 -12.32 -8.85
C LEU A 73 -20.18 -11.06 -9.62
N TYR A 74 -20.47 -9.99 -8.87
CA TYR A 74 -20.78 -8.66 -9.40
C TYR A 74 -19.75 -7.68 -8.85
N ILE A 75 -19.09 -6.94 -9.75
CA ILE A 75 -17.91 -6.14 -9.41
C ILE A 75 -18.32 -4.70 -9.15
N PRO A 76 -18.09 -4.16 -7.94
CA PRO A 76 -18.29 -2.74 -7.67
C PRO A 76 -17.20 -1.92 -8.35
N LEU A 77 -17.59 -0.78 -8.92
CA LEU A 77 -16.71 0.18 -9.57
C LEU A 77 -17.00 1.59 -9.03
N CYS A 78 -15.95 2.39 -8.89
CA CYS A 78 -16.03 3.80 -8.52
C CYS A 78 -15.28 4.60 -9.60
N THR A 79 -16.00 5.32 -10.46
CA THR A 79 -15.41 5.95 -11.65
C THR A 79 -16.18 7.18 -12.13
N LEU A 80 -15.46 8.12 -12.75
CA LEU A 80 -16.00 9.25 -13.52
C LEU A 80 -15.90 9.02 -15.04
N GLU A 81 -15.25 7.94 -15.47
CA GLU A 81 -15.07 7.61 -16.87
C GLU A 81 -16.37 7.04 -17.46
N GLY A 82 -16.97 7.79 -18.39
CA GLY A 82 -18.13 7.33 -19.14
C GLY A 82 -17.83 6.03 -19.89
N THR A 83 -18.84 5.17 -20.04
CA THR A 83 -18.79 3.88 -20.77
C THR A 83 -17.93 2.77 -20.16
N LEU A 84 -17.05 3.03 -19.19
CA LEU A 84 -16.18 2.03 -18.57
C LEU A 84 -16.97 0.83 -18.02
N THR A 85 -17.97 1.08 -17.17
CA THR A 85 -18.82 0.03 -16.58
C THR A 85 -19.54 -0.77 -17.66
N MET A 86 -20.09 -0.11 -18.69
CA MET A 86 -20.82 -0.77 -19.76
C MET A 86 -19.91 -1.67 -20.61
N SER A 87 -18.69 -1.19 -20.89
CA SER A 87 -17.66 -1.96 -21.57
C SER A 87 -17.24 -3.19 -20.77
N MET A 88 -17.01 -3.02 -19.46
CA MET A 88 -16.66 -4.11 -18.56
C MET A 88 -17.80 -5.14 -18.45
N THR A 89 -19.05 -4.71 -18.27
CA THR A 89 -20.24 -5.57 -18.29
C THR A 89 -20.32 -6.38 -19.57
N ARG A 90 -20.12 -5.76 -20.73
CA ARG A 90 -20.11 -6.48 -22.02
C ARG A 90 -19.03 -7.56 -22.05
N GLY A 91 -17.82 -7.24 -21.60
CA GLY A 91 -16.72 -8.21 -21.54
C GLY A 91 -17.03 -9.39 -20.61
N LEU A 92 -17.53 -9.10 -19.40
CA LEU A 92 -17.90 -10.12 -18.41
C LEU A 92 -19.06 -11.00 -18.90
N PHE A 93 -20.07 -10.41 -19.55
CA PHE A 93 -21.17 -11.16 -20.13
C PHE A 93 -20.70 -12.12 -21.23
N LEU A 94 -19.82 -11.68 -22.13
CA LEU A 94 -19.28 -12.54 -23.19
C LEU A 94 -18.44 -13.69 -22.64
N THR A 95 -17.63 -13.46 -21.60
CA THR A 95 -16.85 -14.53 -20.97
C THR A 95 -17.76 -15.49 -20.19
N HIS A 96 -18.81 -14.99 -19.55
CA HIS A 96 -19.83 -15.80 -18.87
C HIS A 96 -20.51 -16.78 -19.84
N LEU A 97 -20.98 -16.30 -20.99
CA LEU A 97 -21.54 -17.15 -22.06
C LEU A 97 -20.54 -18.18 -22.60
N SER A 98 -19.24 -17.90 -22.46
CA SER A 98 -18.16 -18.79 -22.91
C SER A 98 -17.69 -19.79 -21.83
N GLY A 99 -18.41 -19.91 -20.72
CA GLY A 99 -18.08 -20.83 -19.62
C GLY A 99 -17.21 -20.23 -18.51
N GLY A 100 -17.05 -18.91 -18.50
CA GLY A 100 -16.35 -18.15 -17.45
C GLY A 100 -14.84 -18.05 -17.59
N ILE A 101 -14.22 -17.43 -16.60
CA ILE A 101 -12.77 -17.15 -16.55
C ILE A 101 -12.09 -18.10 -15.56
N LYS A 102 -11.00 -18.74 -15.99
CA LYS A 102 -10.12 -19.52 -15.10
C LYS A 102 -8.92 -18.67 -14.70
N THR A 103 -8.62 -18.61 -13.41
CA THR A 103 -7.46 -17.87 -12.90
C THR A 103 -6.68 -18.71 -11.88
N ASN A 104 -5.36 -18.51 -11.83
CA ASN A 104 -4.50 -19.12 -10.83
C ASN A 104 -3.65 -18.05 -10.18
N HIS A 105 -3.58 -18.07 -8.85
CA HIS A 105 -2.66 -17.25 -8.08
C HIS A 105 -1.29 -17.94 -8.01
N ILE A 106 -0.24 -17.24 -8.45
CA ILE A 106 1.11 -17.81 -8.57
C ILE A 106 1.98 -17.44 -7.37
N LYS A 107 2.01 -16.17 -6.97
CA LYS A 107 2.84 -15.65 -5.88
C LYS A 107 2.20 -14.42 -5.24
N GLN A 108 2.32 -14.32 -3.92
CA GLN A 108 2.01 -13.13 -3.13
C GLN A 108 3.26 -12.72 -2.37
N GLU A 109 3.91 -11.67 -2.85
CA GLU A 109 5.21 -11.24 -2.35
C GLU A 109 5.27 -9.71 -2.41
N LEU A 110 5.65 -9.09 -1.30
CA LEU A 110 5.92 -7.65 -1.24
C LEU A 110 7.39 -7.41 -0.91
N SER A 111 8.03 -6.55 -1.70
CA SER A 111 9.44 -6.23 -1.55
C SER A 111 9.70 -4.91 -0.84
N ARG A 112 10.87 -4.83 -0.20
CA ARG A 112 11.49 -3.59 0.26
C ARG A 112 13.00 -3.67 0.05
N SER A 113 13.55 -2.70 -0.68
CA SER A 113 14.92 -2.80 -1.20
C SER A 113 15.85 -1.67 -0.69
N PRO A 114 16.36 -1.74 0.55
CA PRO A 114 17.39 -0.83 1.04
C PRO A 114 18.71 -0.98 0.27
N ILE A 115 19.52 0.08 0.29
CA ILE A 115 20.83 0.13 -0.34
C ILE A 115 21.90 0.32 0.73
N PHE A 116 22.91 -0.56 0.73
CA PHE A 116 24.09 -0.45 1.58
C PHE A 116 25.26 0.05 0.72
N ILE A 117 25.89 1.16 1.11
CA ILE A 117 26.95 1.81 0.34
C ILE A 117 28.27 1.66 1.12
N PHE A 118 29.31 1.22 0.42
CA PHE A 118 30.64 0.99 0.97
C PHE A 118 31.64 1.97 0.36
N ASN A 119 32.76 2.21 1.04
CA ASN A 119 33.84 3.04 0.50
C ASN A 119 34.63 2.33 -0.62
N ASP A 120 34.53 1.00 -0.71
CA ASP A 120 35.29 0.16 -1.63
C ASP A 120 34.41 -0.97 -2.16
N VAL A 121 34.54 -1.26 -3.45
CA VAL A 121 33.83 -2.35 -4.15
C VAL A 121 34.21 -3.73 -3.60
N ASP A 122 35.42 -3.88 -3.06
CA ASP A 122 35.90 -5.14 -2.48
C ASP A 122 35.08 -5.56 -1.25
N LYS A 123 34.30 -4.65 -0.65
CA LYS A 123 33.39 -4.95 0.46
C LYS A 123 32.11 -5.66 0.03
N ASN A 124 31.70 -5.57 -1.23
CA ASN A 124 30.44 -6.14 -1.69
C ASN A 124 30.41 -7.67 -1.52
N LYS A 125 31.47 -8.36 -1.96
CA LYS A 125 31.54 -9.83 -1.93
C LYS A 125 31.45 -10.41 -0.51
N PRO A 126 32.30 -9.98 0.46
CA PRO A 126 32.19 -10.48 1.83
C PRO A 126 30.85 -10.10 2.47
N PHE A 127 30.30 -8.92 2.17
CA PHE A 127 28.98 -8.52 2.66
C PHE A 127 27.87 -9.44 2.14
N ILE A 128 27.85 -9.75 0.84
CA ILE A 128 26.85 -10.66 0.24
C ILE A 128 26.95 -12.07 0.84
N SER A 129 28.17 -12.57 1.06
CA SER A 129 28.40 -13.85 1.76
C SER A 129 27.83 -13.79 3.19
N TRP A 130 28.16 -12.73 3.93
CA TRP A 130 27.69 -12.54 5.30
C TRP A 130 26.16 -12.48 5.40
N ILE A 131 25.47 -11.78 4.48
CA ILE A 131 23.99 -11.77 4.44
C ILE A 131 23.42 -13.18 4.21
N SER A 132 24.09 -14.00 3.42
CA SER A 132 23.66 -15.38 3.15
C SER A 132 23.85 -16.27 4.38
N GLU A 133 24.99 -16.15 5.06
CA GLU A 133 25.32 -16.90 6.28
C GLU A 133 24.43 -16.51 7.47
N ASN A 134 24.00 -15.24 7.54
CA ASN A 134 23.23 -14.70 8.65
C ASN A 134 21.73 -14.56 8.35
N PHE A 135 21.23 -15.14 7.24
CA PHE A 135 19.85 -14.99 6.79
C PHE A 135 18.83 -15.31 7.89
N GLU A 136 19.00 -16.41 8.63
CA GLU A 136 18.05 -16.82 9.69
C GLU A 136 17.98 -15.82 10.85
N THR A 137 19.11 -15.19 11.21
CA THR A 137 19.13 -14.16 12.26
C THR A 137 18.51 -12.86 11.75
N ILE A 138 18.84 -12.45 10.53
CA ILE A 138 18.25 -11.26 9.88
C ILE A 138 16.73 -11.44 9.75
N LYS A 139 16.29 -12.64 9.33
CA LYS A 139 14.87 -13.04 9.26
C LYS A 139 14.20 -12.90 10.62
N ARG A 140 14.81 -13.42 11.69
CA ARG A 140 14.27 -13.29 13.06
C ARG A 140 14.12 -11.84 13.49
N GLU A 141 15.12 -10.99 13.24
CA GLU A 141 15.06 -9.56 13.58
C GLU A 141 13.98 -8.82 12.78
N ALA A 142 13.81 -9.14 11.49
CA ALA A 142 12.75 -8.55 10.67
C ALA A 142 11.36 -8.98 11.19
N GLU A 143 11.17 -10.28 11.39
CA GLU A 143 9.90 -10.88 11.79
C GLU A 143 9.52 -10.53 13.23
N SER A 144 10.47 -10.14 14.10
CA SER A 144 10.16 -9.69 15.46
C SER A 144 9.30 -8.41 15.52
N THR A 145 9.12 -7.72 14.39
CA THR A 145 8.34 -6.48 14.31
C THR A 145 6.88 -6.69 13.88
N THR A 146 6.50 -7.92 13.59
CA THR A 146 5.20 -8.26 13.00
C THR A 146 4.69 -9.61 13.49
N HIS A 147 3.37 -9.76 13.60
CA HIS A 147 2.75 -11.04 13.96
C HIS A 147 2.42 -11.92 12.74
N HIS A 148 2.28 -11.32 11.57
CA HIS A 148 1.79 -11.99 10.36
C HIS A 148 2.81 -12.01 9.22
N GLY A 149 3.71 -11.02 9.18
CA GLY A 149 4.68 -10.89 8.10
C GLY A 149 5.78 -11.93 8.20
N LYS A 150 6.16 -12.53 7.07
CA LYS A 150 7.24 -13.51 6.99
C LYS A 150 8.25 -13.10 5.95
N LEU A 151 9.51 -12.98 6.31
CA LEU A 151 10.59 -12.75 5.35
C LEU A 151 10.88 -14.05 4.60
N LEU A 152 10.55 -14.09 3.31
CA LEU A 152 10.70 -15.26 2.45
C LEU A 152 12.13 -15.42 1.97
N ARG A 153 12.75 -14.32 1.53
CA ARG A 153 14.12 -14.29 1.02
C ARG A 153 14.69 -12.88 1.02
N ILE A 154 16.00 -12.79 0.81
CA ILE A 154 16.71 -11.54 0.52
C ILE A 154 17.48 -11.76 -0.78
N ASP A 155 17.00 -11.15 -1.86
CA ASP A 155 17.72 -11.14 -3.13
C ASP A 155 18.82 -10.06 -3.07
N LYS A 156 20.03 -10.34 -3.58
CA LYS A 156 21.19 -9.44 -3.46
C LYS A 156 21.63 -8.95 -4.83
N TYR A 157 21.66 -7.64 -5.02
CA TYR A 157 22.07 -7.01 -6.28
C TYR A 157 23.25 -6.04 -6.04
N PRO A 158 24.49 -6.48 -6.25
CA PRO A 158 25.64 -5.57 -6.20
C PRO A 158 25.59 -4.56 -7.35
N SER A 159 25.88 -3.30 -7.05
CA SER A 159 25.96 -2.19 -8.01
C SER A 159 27.06 -1.22 -7.58
N GLN A 160 28.15 -1.16 -8.35
CA GLN A 160 29.35 -0.36 -8.00
C GLN A 160 29.85 -0.69 -6.58
N ASN A 161 30.09 0.32 -5.73
CA ASN A 161 30.45 0.17 -4.32
C ASN A 161 29.23 -0.01 -3.40
N SER A 162 28.09 -0.46 -3.91
CA SER A 162 26.86 -0.66 -3.14
C SER A 162 26.24 -2.03 -3.36
N VAL A 163 25.41 -2.46 -2.42
CA VAL A 163 24.60 -3.68 -2.52
C VAL A 163 23.15 -3.33 -2.20
N ILE A 164 22.26 -3.58 -3.15
CA ILE A 164 20.82 -3.50 -2.93
C ILE A 164 20.38 -4.86 -2.39
N LEU A 165 19.76 -4.86 -1.22
CA LEU A 165 19.17 -6.06 -0.63
C LEU A 165 17.67 -5.97 -0.81
N ASP A 166 17.09 -6.85 -1.61
CA ASP A 166 15.65 -6.90 -1.82
C ASP A 166 15.01 -7.88 -0.83
N PHE A 167 14.47 -7.35 0.26
CA PHE A 167 13.77 -8.14 1.27
C PHE A 167 12.37 -8.45 0.77
N VAL A 168 12.08 -9.73 0.57
CA VAL A 168 10.79 -10.19 0.03
C VAL A 168 9.98 -10.84 1.12
N TYR A 169 8.78 -10.33 1.37
CA TYR A 169 7.90 -10.76 2.45
C TYR A 169 6.58 -11.35 1.91
N ASP A 170 6.03 -12.30 2.66
CA ASP A 170 4.59 -12.56 2.67
C ASP A 170 3.95 -11.64 3.73
N THR A 171 2.87 -10.96 3.35
CA THR A 171 2.18 -9.96 4.17
C THR A 171 0.78 -10.40 4.60
N GLY A 172 0.43 -11.67 4.35
CA GLY A 172 -0.90 -12.20 4.63
C GLY A 172 -1.96 -11.46 3.80
N GLU A 173 -3.03 -11.00 4.44
CA GLU A 173 -4.12 -10.29 3.75
C GLU A 173 -3.90 -8.77 3.65
N ALA A 174 -2.87 -8.25 4.33
CA ALA A 174 -2.56 -6.83 4.30
C ALA A 174 -1.79 -6.47 3.03
N SER A 175 -2.03 -5.26 2.49
CA SER A 175 -1.18 -4.69 1.43
C SER A 175 0.28 -4.55 1.87
N GLY A 176 0.55 -4.45 3.18
CA GLY A 176 1.87 -4.74 3.75
C GLY A 176 2.93 -3.63 3.72
N GLN A 177 2.66 -2.49 3.07
CA GLN A 177 3.65 -1.41 2.86
C GLN A 177 4.36 -0.92 4.14
N ASN A 178 3.59 -0.60 5.19
CA ASN A 178 4.15 -0.15 6.47
C ASN A 178 4.90 -1.27 7.19
N MET A 179 4.33 -2.48 7.16
CA MET A 179 4.88 -3.65 7.83
C MET A 179 6.28 -3.98 7.28
N VAL A 180 6.42 -4.11 5.95
CA VAL A 180 7.72 -4.42 5.35
C VAL A 180 8.73 -3.31 5.60
N THR A 181 8.30 -2.05 5.64
CA THR A 181 9.20 -0.92 5.94
C THR A 181 9.76 -1.01 7.36
N ILE A 182 8.92 -1.28 8.35
CA ILE A 182 9.34 -1.41 9.76
C ILE A 182 10.23 -2.66 9.93
N ALA A 183 9.83 -3.79 9.35
CA ALA A 183 10.58 -5.04 9.42
C ALA A 183 11.95 -4.92 8.77
N THR A 184 12.03 -4.37 7.56
CA THR A 184 13.30 -4.14 6.87
C THR A 184 14.16 -3.12 7.61
N HIS A 185 13.59 -2.06 8.19
CA HIS A 185 14.36 -1.10 8.99
C HIS A 185 15.01 -1.75 10.22
N LYS A 186 14.29 -2.62 10.93
CA LYS A 186 14.83 -3.37 12.07
C LYS A 186 15.95 -4.32 11.63
N ALA A 187 15.77 -5.03 10.52
CA ALA A 187 16.82 -5.84 9.91
C ALA A 187 18.05 -5.02 9.51
N CYS A 188 17.86 -3.85 8.87
CA CYS A 188 18.96 -2.96 8.48
C CYS A 188 19.75 -2.46 9.68
N LYS A 189 19.09 -2.15 10.81
CA LYS A 189 19.80 -1.78 12.04
C LYS A 189 20.69 -2.90 12.53
N TYR A 190 20.17 -4.13 12.58
CA TYR A 190 20.96 -5.30 12.95
C TYR A 190 22.17 -5.50 12.02
N ILE A 191 21.96 -5.39 10.70
CA ILE A 191 23.03 -5.51 9.69
C ILE A 191 24.09 -4.41 9.85
N ASN A 192 23.70 -3.19 10.24
CA ASN A 192 24.64 -2.08 10.40
C ASN A 192 25.42 -2.13 11.73
N GLU A 193 24.93 -2.89 12.72
CA GLU A 193 25.55 -3.05 14.03
C GLU A 193 26.56 -4.22 14.09
N ASN A 194 26.62 -5.07 13.06
CA ASN A 194 27.45 -6.28 13.01
C ASN A 194 28.27 -6.36 11.72
#